data_AF-A0A818CKQ1-F1
#
_entry.id   AF-A0A818CKQ1-F1
#
_cell.length_a   1.000
_cell.length_b   1.000
_cell.length_c   1.000
_cell.angle_alpha   90.00
_cell.angle_beta   90.00
_cell.angle_gamma   90.00
#
_symmetry.space_group_name_H-M   'P 1'
#
loop_
_entity.id
_entity.type
_entity.pdbx_description
1 polymer ?
#
loop_
_entity_poly.entity_id
_entity_poly.type
_entity_poly.pdbx_seq_one_letter_code
_entity_poly.pdbx_strand_id
1 'polypeptide(L)'
;MHLPAGEGKKEERCKLWSKFLQIYHANNIKNDYMFVFGDQNWRTLNTLSINNIIEAVQKKEYKTILDNDELTQMRQNDNEESTAQCLSNFIEASITFPPTYKYILNSDEYQTEKDKEIRRPSYTDRILISTLSNNLEILQYSAMSDIKLSDHRPVFADIMLHQRSSNDEIFAESNTSRTPAVKTDNRQISKKNSLTMIIVTVIIIIIFCTLSILAIYHFVIKCKTRNVDIRQVSSIDLSGTQSDRENTVTQN
;
A
#
# COMPACT_ATOMS: atom_id res chain seq x y z
N MET A 1 20.62 9.75 -9.50
CA MET A 1 21.51 10.21 -8.41
C MET A 1 22.43 9.07 -8.00
N HIS A 2 23.66 9.39 -7.62
CA HIS A 2 24.57 8.47 -6.95
C HIS A 2 24.87 9.04 -5.55
N LEU A 3 24.40 8.39 -4.50
CA LEU A 3 24.48 8.90 -3.12
C LEU A 3 25.59 8.24 -2.31
N PRO A 4 26.03 8.83 -1.17
CA PRO A 4 27.08 8.30 -0.32
C PRO A 4 26.88 6.82 0.03
N ALA A 5 27.87 6.01 -0.35
CA ALA A 5 27.93 4.60 -0.05
C ALA A 5 28.38 4.33 1.39
N GLY A 6 27.89 3.23 1.95
CA GLY A 6 28.23 2.76 3.30
C GLY A 6 27.02 2.64 4.22
N GLU A 7 27.10 1.68 5.13
CA GLU A 7 26.22 1.63 6.31
C GLU A 7 26.54 2.85 7.20
N GLY A 8 25.54 3.36 7.93
CA GLY A 8 25.71 4.54 8.79
C GLY A 8 25.76 5.89 8.05
N LYS A 9 25.71 5.89 6.71
CA LYS A 9 25.71 7.11 5.87
C LYS A 9 24.30 7.67 5.59
N LYS A 10 23.27 7.18 6.30
CA LYS A 10 21.87 7.60 6.14
C LYS A 10 21.72 9.13 6.20
N GLU A 11 22.29 9.77 7.21
CA GLU A 11 22.16 11.22 7.40
C GLU A 11 22.79 12.03 6.26
N GLU A 12 23.93 11.57 5.70
CA GLU A 12 24.57 12.21 4.55
C GLU A 12 23.73 12.07 3.28
N ARG A 13 23.12 10.89 3.07
CA ARG A 13 22.14 10.67 1.99
C ARG A 13 20.93 11.61 2.14
N CYS A 14 20.39 11.74 3.35
CA CYS A 14 19.29 12.64 3.65
C CYS A 14 19.65 14.12 3.35
N LYS A 15 20.83 14.57 3.79
CA LYS A 15 21.32 15.94 3.54
C LYS A 15 21.41 16.24 2.04
N LEU A 16 21.92 15.31 1.24
CA LEU A 16 22.02 15.48 -0.22
C LEU A 16 20.65 15.48 -0.89
N TRP A 17 19.73 14.63 -0.45
CA TRP A 17 18.34 14.65 -0.91
C TRP A 17 17.65 15.99 -0.61
N SER A 18 17.76 16.47 0.63
CA SER A 18 17.24 17.78 1.05
C SER A 18 17.83 18.92 0.22
N LYS A 19 19.14 18.90 -0.03
CA LYS A 19 19.81 19.90 -0.87
C LYS A 19 19.32 19.84 -2.32
N PHE A 20 19.16 18.65 -2.88
CA PHE A 20 18.61 18.47 -4.23
C PHE A 20 17.22 19.11 -4.36
N LEU A 21 16.32 18.82 -3.42
CA LEU A 21 14.96 19.38 -3.43
C LEU A 21 14.94 20.87 -3.19
N GLN A 22 15.78 21.39 -2.29
CA GLN A 22 15.92 22.83 -2.07
C GLN A 22 16.32 23.56 -3.35
N ILE A 23 17.30 23.03 -4.09
CA ILE A 23 17.74 23.60 -5.37
C ILE A 23 16.62 23.50 -6.40
N TYR A 24 15.97 22.35 -6.51
CA TYR A 24 14.86 22.14 -7.44
C TYR A 24 13.72 23.15 -7.21
N HIS A 25 13.28 23.32 -5.97
CA HIS A 25 12.24 24.29 -5.60
C HIS A 25 12.70 25.74 -5.79
N ALA A 26 13.94 26.08 -5.46
CA ALA A 26 14.48 27.42 -5.63
C ALA A 26 14.54 27.86 -7.10
N ASN A 27 14.71 26.92 -8.03
CA ASN A 27 14.69 27.18 -9.46
C ASN A 27 13.27 27.27 -10.05
N ASN A 28 12.22 27.04 -9.25
CA ASN A 28 10.82 27.09 -9.68
C ASN A 28 10.54 26.27 -10.95
N ILE A 29 11.19 25.10 -11.05
CA ILE A 29 11.06 24.20 -12.19
C ILE A 29 9.62 23.69 -12.22
N LYS A 30 8.92 23.91 -13.34
CA LYS A 30 7.58 23.38 -13.57
C LYS A 30 7.68 22.12 -14.42
N ASN A 31 7.25 20.99 -13.87
CA ASN A 31 7.08 19.75 -14.60
C ASN A 31 5.84 19.01 -14.10
N ASP A 32 5.11 18.37 -15.00
CA ASP A 32 4.03 17.46 -14.62
C ASP A 32 4.57 16.20 -13.93
N TYR A 33 5.78 15.76 -14.33
CA TYR A 33 6.44 14.54 -13.86
C TYR A 33 7.91 14.79 -13.54
N MET A 34 8.37 14.23 -12.41
CA MET A 34 9.78 14.20 -12.01
C MET A 34 10.16 12.75 -11.68
N PHE A 35 11.14 12.21 -12.41
CA PHE A 35 11.71 10.89 -12.17
C PHE A 35 13.09 11.06 -11.53
N VAL A 36 13.29 10.49 -10.35
CA VAL A 36 14.58 10.49 -9.65
C VAL A 36 15.00 9.06 -9.42
N PHE A 37 16.07 8.65 -10.10
CA PHE A 37 16.54 7.26 -10.10
C PHE A 37 18.06 7.15 -10.05
N GLY A 38 18.54 5.96 -9.70
CA GLY A 38 19.97 5.60 -9.69
C GLY A 38 20.38 4.86 -8.42
N ASP A 39 21.69 4.74 -8.20
CA ASP A 39 22.27 4.18 -6.97
C ASP A 39 22.14 5.18 -5.81
N GLN A 40 21.04 5.08 -5.10
CA GLN A 40 20.77 5.91 -3.93
C GLN A 40 21.41 5.37 -2.66
N ASN A 41 22.07 4.20 -2.73
CA ASN A 41 22.86 3.65 -1.64
C ASN A 41 22.13 3.45 -0.30
N TRP A 42 20.78 3.43 -0.30
CA TRP A 42 20.00 3.04 0.87
C TRP A 42 20.28 1.59 1.23
N ARG A 43 20.38 1.33 2.54
CA ARG A 43 20.84 0.04 3.06
C ARG A 43 19.72 -0.67 3.80
N THR A 44 19.78 -2.00 3.76
CA THR A 44 19.07 -2.82 4.73
C THR A 44 19.71 -2.61 6.11
N LEU A 45 18.88 -2.51 7.14
CA LEU A 45 19.29 -2.25 8.50
C LEU A 45 19.98 -3.47 9.11
N ASN A 46 20.86 -3.20 10.07
CA ASN A 46 21.61 -4.23 10.79
C ASN A 46 20.74 -5.09 11.73
N THR A 47 19.50 -4.69 11.98
CA THR A 47 18.49 -5.46 12.73
C THR A 47 18.13 -6.78 12.04
N LEU A 48 18.31 -6.86 10.71
CA LEU A 48 18.08 -8.08 9.93
C LEU A 48 19.42 -8.69 9.52
N SER A 49 19.79 -9.85 10.07
CA SER A 49 21.07 -10.52 9.77
C SER A 49 21.23 -10.89 8.29
N ILE A 50 22.47 -11.06 7.80
CA ILE A 50 22.72 -11.42 6.40
C ILE A 50 22.08 -12.76 6.07
N ASN A 51 22.22 -13.77 6.95
CA ASN A 51 21.61 -15.09 6.75
C ASN A 51 20.08 -14.99 6.61
N ASN A 52 19.43 -14.17 7.43
CA ASN A 52 17.97 -13.96 7.34
C ASN A 52 17.58 -13.26 6.03
N ILE A 53 18.43 -12.37 5.50
CA ILE A 53 18.20 -11.72 4.20
C ILE A 53 18.30 -12.75 3.08
N ILE A 54 19.33 -13.59 3.09
CA ILE A 54 19.50 -14.65 2.09
C ILE A 54 18.34 -15.63 2.15
N GLU A 55 17.92 -16.04 3.36
CA GLU A 55 16.75 -16.90 3.55
C GLU A 55 15.46 -16.26 3.01
N ALA A 56 15.24 -14.98 3.30
CA ALA A 56 14.09 -14.23 2.78
C ALA A 56 14.13 -14.14 1.24
N VAL A 57 15.30 -13.95 0.63
CA VAL A 57 15.46 -13.96 -0.83
C VAL A 57 15.11 -15.34 -1.41
N GLN A 58 15.59 -16.42 -0.80
CA GLN A 58 15.30 -17.80 -1.24
C GLN A 58 13.80 -18.12 -1.17
N LYS A 59 13.11 -17.61 -0.13
CA LYS A 59 11.66 -17.75 0.04
C LYS A 59 10.84 -16.74 -0.75
N LYS A 60 11.48 -15.78 -1.43
CA LYS A 60 10.85 -14.63 -2.09
C LYS A 60 10.02 -13.74 -1.15
N GLU A 61 10.39 -13.70 0.13
CA GLU A 61 9.77 -12.91 1.18
C GLU A 61 10.39 -11.50 1.26
N TYR A 62 10.38 -10.78 0.13
CA TYR A 62 11.08 -9.50 0.00
C TYR A 62 10.58 -8.41 0.95
N LYS A 63 9.30 -8.50 1.37
CA LYS A 63 8.71 -7.59 2.34
C LYS A 63 9.49 -7.55 3.66
N THR A 64 9.98 -8.69 4.14
CA THR A 64 10.77 -8.77 5.38
C THR A 64 12.04 -7.91 5.29
N ILE A 65 12.65 -7.87 4.11
CA ILE A 65 13.85 -7.06 3.83
C ILE A 65 13.48 -5.58 3.71
N LEU A 66 12.37 -5.26 3.02
CA LEU A 66 11.87 -3.90 2.85
C LEU A 66 11.38 -3.26 4.16
N ASP A 67 10.80 -4.04 5.08
CA ASP A 67 10.46 -3.57 6.43
C ASP A 67 11.71 -3.16 7.22
N ASN A 68 12.89 -3.65 6.81
CA ASN A 68 14.21 -3.29 7.33
C ASN A 68 15.03 -2.45 6.32
N ASP A 69 14.41 -1.75 5.37
CA ASP A 69 15.09 -0.87 4.41
C ASP A 69 15.05 0.59 4.87
N GLU A 70 16.19 1.28 4.84
CA GLU A 70 16.30 2.67 5.31
C GLU A 70 15.34 3.64 4.59
N LEU A 71 15.23 3.55 3.26
CA LEU A 71 14.34 4.42 2.49
C LEU A 71 12.88 4.11 2.79
N THR A 72 12.53 2.83 2.82
CA THR A 72 11.17 2.37 3.10
C THR A 72 10.71 2.84 4.48
N GLN A 73 11.52 2.63 5.53
CA GLN A 73 11.19 3.12 6.87
C GLN A 73 11.12 4.65 6.93
N MET A 74 12.04 5.36 6.26
CA MET A 74 12.01 6.82 6.24
C MET A 74 10.75 7.36 5.56
N ARG A 75 10.25 6.71 4.51
CA ARG A 75 9.01 7.10 3.83
C ARG A 75 7.75 6.73 4.61
N GLN A 76 7.82 5.74 5.49
CA GLN A 76 6.70 5.28 6.33
C GLN A 76 6.59 6.03 7.67
N ASN A 77 7.71 6.54 8.18
CA ASN A 77 7.77 7.24 9.45
C ASN A 77 7.61 8.74 9.23
N ASP A 78 6.50 9.32 9.70
CA ASP A 78 6.21 10.77 9.68
C ASP A 78 7.07 11.58 10.68
N ASN A 79 8.23 11.08 11.06
CA ASN A 79 9.12 11.74 12.00
C ASN A 79 9.59 13.08 11.38
N GLU A 80 9.78 14.11 12.21
CA GLU A 80 10.06 15.51 11.80
C GLU A 80 11.37 15.75 11.01
N GLU A 81 11.99 14.72 10.44
CA GLU A 81 13.08 14.91 9.49
C GLU A 81 12.50 15.47 8.18
N SER A 82 12.88 16.70 7.83
CA SER A 82 12.39 17.39 6.63
C SER A 82 12.55 16.55 5.35
N THR A 83 13.60 15.74 5.27
CA THR A 83 13.82 14.82 4.14
C THR A 83 12.74 13.73 4.05
N ALA A 84 12.30 13.16 5.18
CA ALA A 84 11.26 12.13 5.22
C ALA A 84 9.93 12.67 4.71
N GLN A 85 9.54 13.85 5.19
CA GLN A 85 8.34 14.57 4.73
C GLN A 85 8.42 14.94 3.24
N CYS A 86 9.59 15.27 2.74
CA CYS A 86 9.76 15.54 1.32
C CYS A 86 9.66 14.27 0.45
N LEU A 87 10.25 13.16 0.90
CA LEU A 87 10.24 11.89 0.17
C LEU A 87 8.90 11.13 0.26
N SER A 88 8.03 11.46 1.21
CA SER A 88 6.67 10.92 1.26
C SER A 88 5.79 11.42 0.10
N ASN A 89 6.13 12.56 -0.52
CA ASN A 89 5.48 13.06 -1.74
C ASN A 89 5.95 12.34 -3.02
N PHE A 90 6.95 11.48 -2.92
CA PHE A 90 7.37 10.63 -4.03
C PHE A 90 6.68 9.28 -3.95
N ILE A 91 6.26 8.80 -5.11
CA ILE A 91 5.73 7.47 -5.36
C ILE A 91 6.89 6.56 -5.73
N GLU A 92 6.86 5.34 -5.23
CA GLU A 92 7.72 4.25 -5.67
C GLU A 92 6.83 3.03 -5.86
N ALA A 93 6.97 2.32 -6.98
CA ALA A 93 6.22 1.11 -7.23
C ALA A 93 6.61 0.00 -6.23
N SER A 94 5.71 -0.97 -6.03
CA SER A 94 5.98 -2.09 -5.15
C SER A 94 7.20 -2.89 -5.63
N ILE A 95 8.19 -3.04 -4.76
CA ILE A 95 9.38 -3.85 -5.04
C ILE A 95 9.02 -5.32 -4.85
N THR A 96 9.12 -6.08 -5.93
CA THR A 96 8.79 -7.52 -6.00
C THR A 96 9.97 -8.37 -6.52
N PHE A 97 11.17 -7.79 -6.49
CA PHE A 97 12.44 -8.39 -6.92
C PHE A 97 13.43 -8.39 -5.73
N PRO A 98 14.49 -9.22 -5.75
CA PRO A 98 15.44 -9.30 -4.65
C PRO A 98 16.36 -8.06 -4.58
N PRO A 99 17.09 -7.84 -3.47
CA PRO A 99 18.05 -6.75 -3.33
C PRO A 99 19.04 -6.68 -4.49
N THR A 100 19.33 -5.48 -5.00
CA THR A 100 20.10 -5.31 -6.24
C THR A 100 21.61 -5.27 -6.03
N TYR A 101 22.06 -5.22 -4.78
CA TYR A 101 23.46 -5.10 -4.36
C TYR A 101 23.67 -5.93 -3.08
N LYS A 102 24.83 -6.55 -2.79
CA LYS A 102 26.07 -6.64 -3.59
C LYS A 102 26.30 -8.08 -4.04
N TYR A 103 26.23 -8.31 -5.33
CA TYR A 103 26.46 -9.62 -5.94
C TYR A 103 27.95 -9.91 -6.15
N ILE A 104 28.28 -11.19 -6.17
CA ILE A 104 29.53 -11.68 -6.74
C ILE A 104 29.43 -11.50 -8.27
N LEU A 105 30.48 -10.97 -8.90
CA LEU A 105 30.51 -10.75 -10.34
C LEU A 105 30.27 -12.06 -11.10
N ASN A 106 29.47 -12.00 -12.16
CA ASN A 106 29.11 -13.14 -13.00
C ASN A 106 28.39 -14.29 -12.26
N SER A 107 27.80 -14.02 -11.09
CA SER A 107 27.09 -15.00 -10.27
C SER A 107 25.77 -14.42 -9.75
N ASP A 108 24.79 -15.27 -9.45
CA ASP A 108 23.54 -14.88 -8.76
C ASP A 108 23.67 -14.90 -7.22
N GLU A 109 24.87 -15.19 -6.72
CA GLU A 109 25.17 -15.21 -5.30
C GLU A 109 25.56 -13.81 -4.80
N TYR A 110 25.08 -13.46 -3.60
CA TYR A 110 25.57 -12.31 -2.86
C TYR A 110 26.93 -12.61 -2.22
N GLN A 111 27.69 -11.57 -1.92
CA GLN A 111 28.91 -11.72 -1.12
C GLN A 111 28.60 -12.34 0.25
N THR A 112 29.50 -13.19 0.74
CA THR A 112 29.37 -13.93 2.00
C THR A 112 30.58 -13.68 2.90
N GLU A 113 30.57 -14.26 4.11
CA GLU A 113 31.67 -14.13 5.09
C GLU A 113 33.05 -14.58 4.60
N LYS A 114 33.10 -15.26 3.45
CA LYS A 114 34.34 -15.65 2.78
C LYS A 114 35.02 -14.49 2.03
N ASP A 115 34.32 -13.37 1.85
CA ASP A 115 34.80 -12.18 1.16
C ASP A 115 35.47 -11.19 2.13
N LYS A 116 36.48 -10.44 1.64
CA LYS A 116 37.29 -9.50 2.46
C LYS A 116 36.48 -8.38 3.12
N GLU A 117 35.36 -7.99 2.50
CA GLU A 117 34.47 -6.94 3.00
C GLU A 117 33.03 -7.33 2.69
N ILE A 118 32.33 -7.86 3.68
CA ILE A 118 30.96 -8.35 3.52
C ILE A 118 30.02 -7.16 3.50
N ARG A 119 29.20 -7.07 2.45
CA ARG A 119 28.14 -6.07 2.36
C ARG A 119 26.78 -6.75 2.42
N ARG A 120 25.92 -6.26 3.31
CA ARG A 120 24.55 -6.73 3.45
C ARG A 120 23.78 -6.51 2.14
N PRO A 121 23.06 -7.53 1.62
CA PRO A 121 22.23 -7.33 0.45
C PRO A 121 21.22 -6.21 0.69
N SER A 122 21.13 -5.23 -0.20
CA SER A 122 20.36 -3.98 -0.04
C SER A 122 19.72 -3.52 -1.36
N TYR A 123 18.62 -2.78 -1.28
CA TYR A 123 17.98 -2.11 -2.41
C TYR A 123 18.61 -0.72 -2.62
N THR A 124 19.80 -0.70 -3.21
CA THR A 124 20.55 0.54 -3.46
C THR A 124 20.02 1.30 -4.69
N ASP A 125 19.51 0.58 -5.68
CA ASP A 125 19.07 1.09 -6.97
C ASP A 125 17.56 1.31 -6.96
N ARG A 126 17.11 2.56 -7.01
CA ARG A 126 15.70 2.94 -6.75
C ARG A 126 15.19 3.92 -7.78
N ILE A 127 13.90 3.84 -8.11
CA ILE A 127 13.20 4.77 -9.00
C ILE A 127 12.06 5.41 -8.22
N LEU A 128 12.14 6.72 -7.99
CA LEU A 128 11.09 7.51 -7.34
C LEU A 128 10.47 8.49 -8.33
N ILE A 129 9.16 8.69 -8.21
CA ILE A 129 8.37 9.49 -9.13
C ILE A 129 7.57 10.52 -8.33
N SER A 130 7.66 11.78 -8.69
CA SER A 130 6.73 12.82 -8.23
C SER A 130 5.91 13.30 -9.41
N THR A 131 4.61 13.42 -9.23
CA THR A 131 3.67 13.85 -10.28
C THR A 131 2.59 14.74 -9.69
N LEU A 132 2.19 15.76 -10.43
CA LEU A 132 1.00 16.57 -10.14
C LEU A 132 -0.25 16.01 -10.84
N SER A 133 -0.07 14.96 -11.64
CA SER A 133 -1.06 14.40 -12.54
C SER A 133 -1.40 12.95 -12.20
N ASN A 134 -2.67 12.59 -12.35
CA ASN A 134 -3.16 11.22 -12.10
C ASN A 134 -3.10 10.31 -13.34
N ASN A 135 -2.46 10.75 -14.42
CA ASN A 135 -2.43 10.11 -15.73
C ASN A 135 -1.09 9.38 -15.96
N LEU A 136 -0.54 8.81 -14.90
CA LEU A 136 0.65 7.99 -14.94
C LEU A 136 0.33 6.63 -14.35
N GLU A 137 0.69 5.58 -15.08
CA GLU A 137 0.59 4.19 -14.65
C GLU A 137 1.97 3.54 -14.70
N ILE A 138 2.36 2.85 -13.63
CA ILE A 138 3.59 2.07 -13.59
C ILE A 138 3.23 0.64 -13.96
N LEU A 139 3.57 0.24 -15.19
CA LEU A 139 3.25 -1.08 -15.74
C LEU A 139 4.16 -2.17 -15.17
N GLN A 140 5.44 -1.83 -14.96
CA GLN A 140 6.43 -2.75 -14.41
C GLN A 140 7.46 -1.99 -13.58
N TYR A 141 7.95 -2.63 -12.52
CA TYR A 141 9.11 -2.19 -11.75
C TYR A 141 9.90 -3.43 -11.31
N SER A 142 11.09 -3.62 -11.88
CA SER A 142 11.84 -4.86 -11.69
C SER A 142 13.35 -4.68 -11.82
N ALA A 143 14.08 -5.73 -11.48
CA ALA A 143 15.52 -5.83 -11.69
C ALA A 143 15.83 -6.89 -12.75
N MET A 144 16.82 -6.63 -13.62
CA MET A 144 17.28 -7.59 -14.61
C MET A 144 18.30 -8.56 -14.00
N SER A 145 17.87 -9.79 -13.72
CA SER A 145 18.72 -10.86 -13.18
C SER A 145 19.78 -11.34 -14.17
N ASP A 146 19.52 -11.24 -15.47
CA ASP A 146 20.35 -11.86 -16.51
C ASP A 146 21.65 -11.08 -16.77
N ILE A 147 21.72 -9.81 -16.36
CA ILE A 147 22.89 -8.97 -16.49
C ILE A 147 23.72 -9.04 -15.21
N LYS A 148 24.84 -9.77 -15.26
CA LYS A 148 25.67 -10.12 -14.08
C LYS A 148 27.08 -9.53 -14.13
N LEU A 149 27.35 -8.61 -15.05
CA LEU A 149 28.66 -8.01 -15.27
C LEU A 149 29.09 -7.04 -14.15
N SER A 150 28.12 -6.58 -13.35
CA SER A 150 28.32 -5.74 -12.17
C SER A 150 27.86 -6.48 -10.92
N ASP A 151 28.37 -6.03 -9.79
CA ASP A 151 27.90 -6.34 -8.44
C ASP A 151 26.54 -5.72 -8.13
N HIS A 152 26.03 -4.85 -9.02
CA HIS A 152 24.64 -4.39 -9.05
C HIS A 152 23.81 -5.11 -10.12
N ARG A 153 22.50 -5.22 -9.88
CA ARG A 153 21.52 -5.61 -10.90
C ARG A 153 20.80 -4.38 -11.45
N PRO A 154 20.76 -4.18 -12.78
CA PRO A 154 20.04 -3.05 -13.36
C PRO A 154 18.57 -3.06 -12.97
N VAL A 155 18.06 -1.91 -12.55
CA VAL A 155 16.64 -1.70 -12.21
C VAL A 155 15.97 -0.88 -13.30
N PHE A 156 14.75 -1.27 -13.67
CA PHE A 156 13.94 -0.58 -14.68
C PHE A 156 12.50 -0.41 -14.20
N ALA A 157 11.82 0.58 -14.76
CA ALA A 157 10.39 0.75 -14.63
C ALA A 157 9.77 1.10 -15.99
N ASP A 158 8.72 0.38 -16.37
CA ASP A 158 7.92 0.69 -17.55
C ASP A 158 6.74 1.55 -17.12
N ILE A 159 6.62 2.74 -17.72
CA ILE A 159 5.71 3.77 -17.27
C ILE A 159 4.89 4.26 -18.47
N MET A 160 3.57 4.19 -18.34
CA MET A 160 2.62 4.71 -19.31
C MET A 160 2.10 6.09 -18.87
N LEU A 161 2.32 7.08 -19.72
CA LEU A 161 1.79 8.42 -19.55
C LEU A 161 0.56 8.57 -20.44
N HIS A 162 -0.60 8.81 -19.83
CA HIS A 162 -1.82 9.06 -20.57
C HIS A 162 -1.86 10.53 -20.98
N GLN A 163 -2.07 10.75 -22.27
CA GLN A 163 -2.21 12.10 -22.81
C GLN A 163 -3.46 12.76 -22.22
N ARG A 164 -3.33 13.98 -21.70
CA ARG A 164 -4.51 14.79 -21.35
C ARG A 164 -5.24 15.13 -22.65
N SER A 165 -6.57 14.96 -22.67
CA SER A 165 -7.36 15.43 -23.80
C SER A 165 -7.47 16.96 -23.72
N SER A 166 -7.47 17.66 -24.86
CA SER A 166 -7.57 19.13 -24.91
C SER A 166 -8.82 19.69 -24.22
N ASN A 167 -9.82 18.86 -23.93
CA ASN A 167 -11.02 19.24 -23.21
C ASN A 167 -10.81 19.40 -21.69
N ASP A 168 -9.75 18.80 -21.12
CA ASP A 168 -9.46 18.85 -19.69
C ASP A 168 -8.80 20.19 -19.28
N GLU A 169 -8.11 20.87 -20.20
CA GLU A 169 -7.51 22.19 -19.98
C GLU A 169 -8.57 23.29 -19.74
N ILE A 170 -9.70 23.21 -20.45
CA ILE A 170 -10.80 24.17 -20.34
C ILE A 170 -11.45 24.10 -18.94
N PHE A 171 -11.56 22.90 -18.36
CA PHE A 171 -12.07 22.72 -17.00
C PHE A 171 -11.07 23.16 -15.92
N ALA A 172 -9.76 22.97 -16.14
CA ALA A 172 -8.74 23.41 -15.20
C ALA A 172 -8.60 24.95 -15.17
N GLU A 173 -8.64 25.62 -16.33
CA GLU A 173 -8.57 27.09 -16.42
C GLU A 173 -9.80 27.80 -15.86
N SER A 174 -10.99 27.19 -15.99
CA SER A 174 -12.22 27.73 -15.40
C SER A 174 -12.18 27.79 -13.85
N ASN A 175 -11.31 26.99 -13.22
CA ASN A 175 -11.15 26.93 -11.77
C ASN A 175 -9.97 27.77 -11.24
N THR A 176 -9.05 28.23 -12.09
CA THR A 176 -7.89 29.05 -11.69
C THR A 176 -8.13 30.56 -11.78
N SER A 177 -9.28 30.99 -12.32
CA SER A 177 -9.71 32.39 -12.30
C SER A 177 -10.47 32.75 -11.01
N ARG A 178 -9.78 32.73 -9.86
CA ARG A 178 -10.17 33.54 -8.70
C ARG A 178 -8.96 34.35 -8.22
N THR A 179 -9.18 35.65 -8.10
CA THR A 179 -8.28 36.73 -7.70
C THR A 179 -7.54 36.47 -6.37
N PRO A 180 -6.42 37.19 -6.09
CA PRO A 180 -5.49 36.80 -5.03
C PRO A 180 -6.13 36.95 -3.65
N ALA A 181 -6.31 35.82 -2.98
CA ALA A 181 -6.80 35.79 -1.60
C ALA A 181 -5.72 36.29 -0.65
N VAL A 182 -6.05 37.35 0.07
CA VAL A 182 -5.45 37.81 1.31
C VAL A 182 -5.08 36.60 2.19
N LYS A 183 -3.85 36.58 2.70
CA LYS A 183 -3.36 35.61 3.70
C LYS A 183 -4.38 35.50 4.83
N THR A 184 -5.16 34.42 4.82
CA THR A 184 -5.99 33.99 5.92
C THR A 184 -5.48 32.63 6.40
N ASP A 185 -5.44 32.49 7.71
CA ASP A 185 -4.71 31.46 8.45
C ASP A 185 -5.17 30.03 8.08
N ASN A 186 -4.32 29.29 7.36
CA ASN A 186 -4.58 27.95 6.82
C ASN A 186 -4.81 26.87 7.90
N ARG A 187 -4.54 27.16 9.18
CA ARG A 187 -4.82 26.22 10.30
C ARG A 187 -6.31 25.96 10.51
N GLN A 188 -7.19 26.91 10.19
CA GLN A 188 -8.63 26.71 10.38
C GLN A 188 -9.27 25.89 9.26
N ILE A 189 -8.74 25.96 8.03
CA ILE A 189 -9.29 25.26 6.86
C ILE A 189 -8.99 23.76 6.93
N SER A 190 -7.77 23.38 7.34
CA SER A 190 -7.41 21.97 7.57
C SER A 190 -8.24 21.35 8.71
N LYS A 191 -8.46 22.07 9.82
CA LYS A 191 -9.33 21.62 10.92
C LYS A 191 -10.80 21.52 10.52
N LYS A 192 -11.32 22.45 9.70
CA LYS A 192 -12.69 22.36 9.17
C LYS A 192 -12.85 21.13 8.28
N ASN A 193 -11.92 20.85 7.38
CA ASN A 193 -11.98 19.67 6.52
C ASN A 193 -11.89 18.37 7.33
N SER A 194 -11.04 18.32 8.36
CA SER A 194 -10.96 17.18 9.28
C SER A 194 -12.26 16.98 10.07
N LEU A 195 -12.84 18.06 10.61
CA LEU A 195 -14.09 17.99 11.37
C LEU A 195 -15.28 17.58 10.47
N THR A 196 -15.35 18.11 9.25
CA THR A 196 -16.38 17.72 8.28
C THR A 196 -16.25 16.25 7.91
N MET A 197 -15.03 15.74 7.70
CA MET A 197 -14.79 14.31 7.42
C MET A 197 -15.17 13.42 8.61
N ILE A 198 -14.88 13.85 9.85
CA ILE A 198 -15.30 13.12 11.07
C ILE A 198 -16.83 13.10 11.19
N ILE A 199 -17.51 14.23 10.97
CA ILE A 199 -18.97 14.31 11.05
C ILE A 199 -19.62 13.40 10.00
N VAL A 200 -19.13 13.41 8.76
CA VAL A 200 -19.65 12.53 7.69
C VAL A 200 -19.45 11.06 8.05
N THR A 201 -18.28 10.70 8.60
CA THR A 201 -17.99 9.32 9.02
C THR A 201 -18.92 8.86 10.15
N VAL A 202 -19.17 9.70 11.15
CA VAL A 202 -20.09 9.40 12.26
C VAL A 202 -21.53 9.25 11.78
N ILE A 203 -21.99 10.11 10.86
CA ILE A 203 -23.33 10.00 10.27
C ILE A 203 -23.49 8.67 9.52
N ILE A 204 -22.48 8.27 8.73
CA ILE A 204 -22.49 6.99 8.02
C ILE A 204 -22.61 5.82 9.01
N ILE A 205 -21.83 5.82 10.09
CA ILE A 205 -21.89 4.79 11.13
C ILE A 205 -23.28 4.72 11.78
N ILE A 206 -23.89 5.87 12.10
CA ILE A 206 -25.25 5.93 12.67
C ILE A 206 -26.27 5.35 11.69
N ILE A 207 -26.17 5.65 10.40
CA ILE A 207 -27.05 5.10 9.36
C ILE A 207 -26.90 3.56 9.30
N PHE A 208 -25.67 3.03 9.29
CA PHE A 208 -25.46 1.58 9.28
C PHE A 208 -26.00 0.89 10.54
N CYS A 209 -25.78 1.47 11.72
CA CYS A 209 -26.30 0.95 12.98
C CYS A 209 -27.83 0.94 13.00
N THR A 210 -28.47 2.04 12.58
CA THR A 210 -29.94 2.13 12.55
C THR A 210 -30.57 1.15 11.55
N LEU A 211 -30.00 1.02 10.35
CA LEU A 211 -30.45 0.02 9.37
C LEU A 211 -30.29 -1.42 9.89
N SER A 212 -29.19 -1.70 10.60
CA SER A 212 -28.95 -3.02 11.22
C SER A 212 -29.96 -3.32 12.32
N ILE A 213 -30.27 -2.35 13.19
CA ILE A 213 -31.29 -2.47 14.23
C ILE A 213 -32.68 -2.67 13.63
N LEU A 214 -33.03 -1.92 12.58
CA LEU A 214 -34.28 -2.09 11.83
C LEU A 214 -34.39 -3.49 11.21
N ALA A 215 -33.30 -4.01 10.63
CA ALA A 215 -33.26 -5.35 10.08
C ALA A 215 -33.48 -6.43 11.16
N ILE A 216 -32.84 -6.28 12.33
CA ILE A 216 -33.05 -7.16 13.49
C ILE A 216 -34.49 -7.07 14.00
N TYR A 217 -35.04 -5.86 14.13
CA TYR A 217 -36.41 -5.65 14.58
C TYR A 217 -37.43 -6.30 13.62
N HIS A 218 -37.24 -6.10 12.32
CA HIS A 218 -38.06 -6.73 11.28
C HIS A 218 -37.93 -8.26 11.30
N PHE A 219 -36.72 -8.80 11.53
CA PHE A 219 -36.50 -10.23 11.72
C PHE A 219 -37.24 -10.78 12.94
N VAL A 220 -37.18 -10.08 14.08
CA VAL A 220 -37.90 -10.47 15.31
C VAL A 220 -39.41 -10.43 15.11
N ILE A 221 -39.95 -9.38 14.47
CA ILE A 221 -41.39 -9.33 14.12
C ILE A 221 -41.75 -10.50 13.21
N LYS A 222 -40.98 -10.77 12.16
CA LYS A 222 -41.22 -11.87 11.22
C LYS A 222 -41.17 -13.24 11.91
N CYS A 223 -40.30 -13.42 12.90
CA CYS A 223 -40.26 -14.63 13.74
C CYS A 223 -41.47 -14.71 14.68
N LYS A 224 -41.95 -13.58 15.22
CA LYS A 224 -43.12 -13.53 16.10
C LYS A 224 -44.44 -13.75 15.36
N THR A 225 -44.58 -13.22 14.14
CA THR A 225 -45.75 -13.46 13.28
C THR A 225 -45.79 -14.87 12.71
N ARG A 226 -44.63 -15.52 12.50
CA ARG A 226 -44.56 -16.95 12.15
C ARG A 226 -44.84 -17.91 13.31
N ASN A 227 -44.80 -17.42 14.56
CA ASN A 227 -45.11 -18.22 15.76
C ASN A 227 -46.59 -18.14 16.19
N VAL A 228 -47.47 -17.58 15.36
CA VAL A 228 -48.93 -17.67 15.54
C VAL A 228 -49.46 -18.65 14.49
N ASP A 229 -49.42 -19.95 14.78
CA ASP A 229 -50.60 -20.82 14.89
C ASP A 229 -50.18 -22.29 15.14
N ILE A 230 -50.14 -22.73 16.40
CA ILE A 230 -50.08 -24.17 16.77
C ILE A 230 -51.06 -24.42 17.92
N ARG A 231 -52.31 -23.97 17.76
CA ARG A 231 -53.43 -24.36 18.64
C ARG A 231 -54.73 -24.51 17.86
N GLN A 232 -54.72 -25.16 16.70
CA GLN A 232 -55.96 -25.55 16.03
C GLN A 232 -55.80 -26.75 15.07
N VAL A 233 -55.22 -27.86 15.54
CA VAL A 233 -55.52 -29.20 14.99
C VAL A 233 -55.50 -30.22 16.12
N SER A 234 -56.57 -30.30 16.90
CA SER A 234 -56.83 -31.43 17.78
C SER A 234 -58.34 -31.63 17.94
N SER A 235 -58.95 -32.22 16.92
CA SER A 235 -60.24 -32.90 17.04
C SER A 235 -60.23 -34.06 16.05
N ILE A 236 -59.55 -35.14 16.43
CA ILE A 236 -59.90 -36.48 15.93
C ILE A 236 -60.41 -37.25 17.14
N ASP A 237 -61.66 -37.64 16.98
CA ASP A 237 -62.56 -38.33 17.89
C ASP A 237 -62.02 -39.72 18.23
N LEU A 238 -62.02 -40.09 19.50
CA LEU A 238 -61.70 -41.44 19.99
C LEU A 238 -62.98 -42.05 20.55
N SER A 239 -63.74 -42.73 19.69
CA SER A 239 -64.75 -43.72 20.11
C SER A 239 -64.90 -44.82 19.05
N GLY A 240 -64.90 -46.09 19.49
CA GLY A 240 -65.21 -47.27 18.67
C GLY A 240 -64.03 -48.24 18.47
N THR A 241 -63.78 -49.17 19.40
CA THR A 241 -64.21 -50.59 19.36
C THR A 241 -63.30 -51.54 18.55
N GLN A 242 -62.45 -52.26 19.28
CA GLN A 242 -62.37 -53.73 19.43
C GLN A 242 -62.31 -54.66 18.19
N SER A 243 -61.38 -55.65 18.27
CA SER A 243 -61.27 -56.92 17.49
C SER A 243 -60.82 -56.74 16.03
N ASP A 244 -59.95 -57.53 15.39
CA ASP A 244 -59.43 -58.90 15.51
C ASP A 244 -58.02 -58.93 14.87
N ARG A 245 -57.03 -59.64 15.42
CA ARG A 245 -56.57 -61.00 15.04
C ARG A 245 -56.27 -61.25 13.55
N GLU A 246 -55.08 -61.82 13.37
CA GLU A 246 -54.62 -62.79 12.36
C GLU A 246 -53.83 -62.33 11.12
N ASN A 247 -52.62 -62.93 11.03
CA ASN A 247 -51.96 -63.58 9.87
C ASN A 247 -51.58 -62.67 8.68
N THR A 248 -50.48 -62.81 7.94
CA THR A 248 -49.47 -63.86 7.67
C THR A 248 -48.36 -63.12 6.87
N VAL A 249 -47.07 -63.29 7.17
CA VAL A 249 -46.12 -64.11 6.39
C VAL A 249 -45.82 -63.62 4.96
N THR A 250 -44.58 -63.10 4.78
CA THR A 250 -43.68 -63.16 3.59
C THR A 250 -44.18 -62.52 2.27
N GLN A 251 -43.38 -62.05 1.31
CA GLN A 251 -42.02 -62.37 0.89
C GLN A 251 -41.57 -61.29 -0.12
N ASN A 252 -40.26 -61.04 -0.19
CA ASN A 252 -39.50 -60.36 -1.27
C ASN A 252 -39.69 -58.87 -1.54
#